data_AF-A0A7C1YPU1-F1
#
_entry.id   AF-A0A7C1YPU1-F1
#
_cell.length_a   1.000
_cell.length_b   1.000
_cell.length_c   1.000
_cell.angle_alpha   90.00
_cell.angle_beta   90.00
_cell.angle_gamma   90.00
#
_symmetry.space_group_name_H-M   'P 1'
#
loop_
_entity.id
_entity.type
_entity.pdbx_description
1 polymer ?
#
loop_
_entity_poly.entity_id
_entity_poly.type
_entity_poly.pdbx_seq_one_letter_code
_entity_poly.pdbx_strand_id
1 'polypeptide(L)'
;SNGSQAWLFGGSRRNGNPAGLSDWIEMDAGSAIQYKSPRNYPLPNHPPQSVPSSYQPKAAAASTSPGPTVALKGKWHLAFQDEFTGTDADLDATWEFQNGPSGHILCSRWRENAELENGILRLIGRKEKRGGQEWTAASCWTKKTFKYGYYECRYRYLPATGTNNSFWIMDRLPYGSQGKFEIDINEGHYPNEISMNLHNWSGKHWARGSRWYSGKGPGQEQVDAGFEFILDRPIAASKLRLRSREPMVRIMEFRAFAPSTKGYPSVFPNAIEAQPDVENLCRNAKATASSVYEAKYGEDKAIDGKLGTDSRWVSSSKEIGAELVVTFPERRQVGCIQFISGWQQGNAWRDIVQDFNIDYWDGAMWQQVPGASRNGLDSDESTDGKNNLSKSFHVYSLLWNEEELVHYFDGKPIYRTKNDICHGPAHVWLSLAIMIRLGPVTDELHGKSMDVDYVRIWQQGERLQ
;
A
#
# COMPACT_ATOMS: atom_id res chain seq x y z
N SER A 1 6.83 -36.02 26.04
CA SER A 1 5.99 -35.31 27.02
C SER A 1 6.11 -33.81 26.76
N ASN A 2 5.39 -33.31 25.76
CA ASN A 2 4.05 -32.67 25.85
C ASN A 2 4.18 -31.19 26.26
N GLY A 3 3.72 -30.19 25.52
CA GLY A 3 3.02 -30.13 24.23
C GLY A 3 2.64 -28.67 23.97
N SER A 4 2.75 -28.19 22.73
CA SER A 4 2.25 -26.88 22.30
C SER A 4 0.98 -27.07 21.46
N GLN A 5 -0.09 -26.39 21.86
CA GLN A 5 -1.42 -26.50 21.26
C GLN A 5 -1.50 -25.79 19.92
N ALA A 6 -2.09 -26.50 18.95
CA ALA A 6 -2.58 -25.99 17.68
C ALA A 6 -3.99 -25.42 17.85
N TRP A 7 -4.31 -24.37 17.10
CA TRP A 7 -5.71 -23.97 16.85
C TRP A 7 -6.08 -24.33 15.40
N LEU A 8 -6.80 -25.44 15.30
CA LEU A 8 -7.62 -25.87 14.16
C LEU A 8 -9.02 -25.27 14.33
N PHE A 9 -9.60 -24.74 13.25
CA PHE A 9 -11.01 -24.92 12.83
C PHE A 9 -11.06 -24.45 11.37
N GLY A 10 -11.54 -25.17 10.37
CA GLY A 10 -12.36 -26.38 10.33
C GLY A 10 -13.33 -26.21 9.17
N GLY A 11 -13.10 -26.90 8.06
CA GLY A 11 -14.06 -26.99 6.96
C GLY A 11 -15.24 -27.87 7.36
N SER A 12 -16.42 -27.62 6.77
CA SER A 12 -17.49 -28.62 6.73
C SER A 12 -18.13 -28.65 5.34
N ARG A 13 -18.35 -29.86 4.82
CA ARG A 13 -19.24 -30.15 3.69
C ARG A 13 -20.34 -31.11 4.18
N ARG A 14 -21.59 -30.76 3.85
CA ARG A 14 -22.76 -31.59 3.47
C ARG A 14 -23.22 -32.75 4.37
N ASN A 15 -24.45 -32.72 4.89
CA ASN A 15 -25.73 -33.14 4.25
C ASN A 15 -26.84 -33.34 5.29
N GLY A 16 -28.08 -32.92 4.97
CA GLY A 16 -29.30 -33.22 5.73
C GLY A 16 -30.44 -32.22 5.46
N ASN A 17 -31.25 -32.47 4.41
CA ASN A 17 -32.50 -31.78 4.06
C ASN A 17 -33.69 -32.47 4.79
N PRO A 18 -34.96 -32.01 4.81
CA PRO A 18 -35.55 -30.77 4.28
C PRO A 18 -36.55 -30.03 5.22
N ALA A 19 -36.78 -28.73 4.97
CA ALA A 19 -38.07 -28.10 5.29
C ALA A 19 -38.30 -26.88 4.37
N GLY A 20 -39.37 -26.94 3.57
CA GLY A 20 -40.07 -25.76 3.07
C GLY A 20 -39.69 -25.25 1.67
N LEU A 21 -39.95 -26.03 0.63
CA LEU A 21 -40.27 -25.52 -0.70
C LEU A 21 -41.78 -25.65 -0.90
N SER A 22 -42.50 -24.54 -0.80
CA SER A 22 -43.79 -24.33 -1.45
C SER A 22 -44.07 -22.84 -1.39
N ASP A 23 -43.74 -22.13 -2.47
CA ASP A 23 -44.72 -21.37 -3.24
C ASP A 23 -44.01 -20.77 -4.45
N TRP A 24 -44.76 -20.69 -5.55
CA TRP A 24 -44.41 -20.07 -6.83
C TRP A 24 -43.64 -20.97 -7.82
N ILE A 25 -44.37 -21.95 -8.37
CA ILE A 25 -44.33 -22.17 -9.82
C ILE A 25 -45.72 -21.86 -10.34
N GLU A 26 -45.86 -20.76 -11.07
CA GLU A 26 -46.76 -20.72 -12.22
C GLU A 26 -45.88 -20.61 -13.45
N MET A 27 -45.93 -21.65 -14.28
CA MET A 27 -45.48 -21.58 -15.65
C MET A 27 -46.54 -20.80 -16.43
N ASP A 28 -46.13 -19.71 -17.05
CA ASP A 28 -46.87 -19.17 -18.19
C ASP A 28 -45.94 -19.06 -19.40
N ALA A 29 -46.43 -19.60 -20.51
CA ALA A 29 -45.69 -19.78 -21.74
C ALA A 29 -45.65 -18.47 -22.54
N GLY A 30 -44.44 -18.05 -22.93
CA GLY A 30 -44.22 -17.11 -24.02
C GLY A 30 -44.18 -15.63 -23.61
N SER A 31 -42.97 -15.08 -23.51
CA SER A 31 -42.58 -13.74 -24.00
C SER A 31 -41.21 -13.35 -23.43
N ALA A 32 -40.51 -12.46 -24.14
CA ALA A 32 -39.08 -12.18 -24.03
C ALA A 32 -38.58 -11.80 -22.62
N ILE A 33 -37.40 -12.31 -22.26
CA ILE A 33 -36.66 -11.93 -21.05
C ILE A 33 -36.17 -10.48 -21.20
N GLN A 34 -36.80 -9.55 -20.48
CA GLN A 34 -36.20 -8.26 -20.14
C GLN A 34 -35.55 -8.35 -18.76
N TYR A 35 -34.24 -8.11 -18.68
CA TYR A 35 -33.55 -7.90 -17.42
C TYR A 35 -33.98 -6.55 -16.81
N LYS A 36 -34.71 -6.59 -15.70
CA LYS A 36 -34.94 -5.42 -14.83
C LYS A 36 -33.89 -5.41 -13.72
N SER A 37 -33.02 -4.40 -13.74
CA SER A 37 -32.15 -4.03 -12.62
C SER A 37 -33.00 -3.76 -11.35
N PRO A 38 -32.59 -4.23 -10.15
CA PRO A 38 -33.26 -3.86 -8.91
C PRO A 38 -33.16 -2.35 -8.63
N ARG A 39 -34.29 -1.77 -8.25
CA ARG A 39 -34.60 -0.33 -8.19
C ARG A 39 -33.85 0.46 -7.11
N ASN A 40 -33.69 1.74 -7.44
CA ASN A 40 -33.89 2.95 -6.64
C ASN A 40 -33.20 3.05 -5.26
N TYR A 41 -32.02 3.65 -5.26
CA TYR A 41 -31.59 4.58 -4.22
C TYR A 41 -31.35 5.95 -4.86
N PRO A 42 -31.85 7.06 -4.28
CA PRO A 42 -31.43 8.38 -4.71
C PRO A 42 -29.94 8.54 -4.38
N LEU A 43 -29.12 8.76 -5.40
CA LEU A 43 -27.74 9.19 -5.22
C LEU A 43 -27.75 10.44 -4.33
N PRO A 44 -26.95 10.50 -3.23
CA PRO A 44 -26.77 11.75 -2.54
C PRO A 44 -26.19 12.77 -3.52
N ASN A 45 -26.93 13.87 -3.71
CA ASN A 45 -26.55 15.02 -4.50
C ASN A 45 -25.38 15.74 -3.81
N HIS A 46 -24.19 15.15 -3.88
CA HIS A 46 -22.94 15.88 -3.81
C HIS A 46 -22.32 15.70 -5.19
N PRO A 47 -22.24 16.74 -6.02
CA PRO A 47 -21.44 16.63 -7.22
C PRO A 47 -20.03 16.21 -6.76
N PRO A 48 -19.47 15.10 -7.28
CA PRO A 48 -18.04 14.88 -7.11
C PRO A 48 -17.38 16.15 -7.61
N GLN A 49 -16.53 16.78 -6.79
CA GLN A 49 -15.60 17.75 -7.36
C GLN A 49 -14.79 16.97 -8.38
N SER A 50 -15.18 17.11 -9.64
CA SER A 50 -14.47 16.55 -10.77
C SER A 50 -13.09 17.15 -10.71
N VAL A 51 -12.11 16.38 -10.26
CA VAL A 51 -10.73 16.65 -10.62
C VAL A 51 -10.75 16.70 -12.15
N PRO A 52 -10.42 17.82 -12.79
CA PRO A 52 -10.51 17.91 -14.24
C PRO A 52 -9.60 16.83 -14.81
N SER A 53 -10.20 15.80 -15.40
CA SER A 53 -9.45 14.85 -16.20
C SER A 53 -9.02 15.64 -17.44
N SER A 54 -7.77 16.10 -17.45
CA SER A 54 -7.14 16.67 -18.65
C SER A 54 -6.94 15.62 -19.75
N TYR A 55 -7.45 14.39 -19.56
CA TYR A 55 -7.30 13.29 -20.48
C TYR A 55 -8.36 13.37 -21.58
N GLN A 56 -7.89 13.67 -22.80
CA GLN A 56 -8.71 13.62 -24.00
C GLN A 56 -9.06 12.16 -24.34
N PRO A 57 -10.24 11.88 -24.91
CA PRO A 57 -10.61 10.55 -25.36
C PRO A 57 -9.53 9.93 -26.25
N LYS A 58 -9.08 8.72 -25.93
CA LYS A 58 -8.17 7.96 -26.80
C LYS A 58 -8.92 7.65 -28.10
N ALA A 59 -8.47 8.24 -29.21
CA ALA A 59 -8.96 7.84 -30.52
C ALA A 59 -8.72 6.33 -30.72
N ALA A 60 -9.63 5.63 -31.40
CA ALA A 60 -9.45 4.22 -31.74
C ALA A 60 -8.06 4.05 -32.39
N ALA A 61 -7.25 3.16 -31.83
CA ALA A 61 -5.84 3.03 -32.19
C ALA A 61 -5.65 2.83 -33.70
N ALA A 62 -4.72 3.60 -34.29
CA ALA A 62 -4.27 3.41 -35.66
C ALA A 62 -3.63 2.01 -35.82
N SER A 63 -3.68 1.47 -37.05
CA SER A 63 -3.47 0.06 -37.40
C SER A 63 -2.04 -0.51 -37.25
N THR A 64 -1.18 0.09 -36.42
CA THR A 64 0.17 -0.44 -36.16
C THR A 64 0.21 -1.09 -34.78
N SER A 65 0.52 -2.40 -34.72
CA SER A 65 0.70 -3.10 -33.45
C SER A 65 1.85 -2.47 -32.66
N PRO A 66 1.65 -2.09 -31.38
CA PRO A 66 2.69 -1.51 -30.57
C PRO A 66 3.82 -2.52 -30.29
N GLY A 67 5.05 -2.02 -30.28
CA GLY A 67 6.21 -2.77 -29.80
C GLY A 67 6.38 -2.68 -28.27
N PRO A 68 7.19 -3.57 -27.66
CA PRO A 68 7.59 -3.45 -26.26
C PRO A 68 8.30 -2.13 -25.96
N THR A 69 8.11 -1.56 -24.76
CA THR A 69 8.83 -0.35 -24.30
C THR A 69 10.33 -0.62 -24.15
N VAL A 70 10.69 -1.84 -23.73
CA VAL A 70 12.09 -2.28 -23.65
C VAL A 70 12.53 -2.90 -24.97
N ALA A 71 13.75 -2.60 -25.43
CA ALA A 71 14.37 -3.27 -26.56
C ALA A 71 14.74 -4.72 -26.20
N LEU A 72 13.83 -5.66 -26.49
CA LEU A 72 14.04 -7.09 -26.26
C LEU A 72 14.88 -7.72 -27.37
N LYS A 73 15.79 -8.63 -27.00
CA LYS A 73 16.54 -9.43 -27.98
C LYS A 73 15.65 -10.54 -28.55
N GLY A 74 15.77 -10.82 -29.85
CA GLY A 74 15.04 -11.89 -30.54
C GLY A 74 13.76 -11.42 -31.24
N LYS A 75 13.01 -12.37 -31.81
CA LYS A 75 11.71 -12.11 -32.45
C LYS A 75 10.59 -12.23 -31.41
N TRP A 76 9.80 -11.18 -31.28
CA TRP A 76 8.66 -11.09 -30.37
C TRP A 76 7.40 -10.75 -31.15
N HIS A 77 6.27 -11.33 -30.76
CA HIS A 77 4.97 -11.00 -31.31
C HIS A 77 4.00 -10.63 -30.19
N LEU A 78 3.06 -9.73 -30.49
CA LEU A 78 2.01 -9.34 -29.56
C LEU A 78 1.02 -10.52 -29.40
N ALA A 79 0.98 -11.10 -28.22
CA ALA A 79 0.13 -12.25 -27.88
C ALA A 79 -1.21 -11.82 -27.28
N PHE A 80 -1.24 -10.68 -26.61
CA PHE A 80 -2.44 -10.11 -26.01
C PHE A 80 -2.30 -8.59 -25.85
N GLN A 81 -3.40 -7.88 -26.02
CA GLN A 81 -3.52 -6.48 -25.60
C GLN A 81 -4.95 -6.19 -25.16
N ASP A 82 -5.10 -5.26 -24.24
CA ASP A 82 -6.33 -4.53 -23.98
C ASP A 82 -5.99 -3.04 -23.85
N GLU A 83 -6.63 -2.22 -24.68
CA GLU A 83 -6.47 -0.76 -24.70
C GLU A 83 -7.65 -0.05 -24.03
N PHE A 84 -8.60 -0.82 -23.48
CA PHE A 84 -9.78 -0.34 -22.73
C PHE A 84 -10.67 0.66 -23.49
N THR A 85 -10.65 0.63 -24.82
CA THR A 85 -11.53 1.43 -25.70
C THR A 85 -12.84 0.74 -26.06
N GLY A 86 -13.09 -0.46 -25.51
CA GLY A 86 -14.27 -1.28 -25.79
C GLY A 86 -15.48 -0.92 -24.92
N THR A 87 -16.48 -1.79 -24.97
CA THR A 87 -17.68 -1.76 -24.13
C THR A 87 -17.50 -2.60 -22.86
N ASP A 88 -18.43 -2.50 -21.90
CA ASP A 88 -18.48 -3.40 -20.74
C ASP A 88 -18.56 -4.88 -21.14
N ALA A 89 -19.23 -5.19 -22.25
CA ALA A 89 -19.31 -6.55 -22.76
C ALA A 89 -17.95 -7.06 -23.28
N ASP A 90 -17.16 -6.19 -23.90
CA ASP A 90 -15.79 -6.53 -24.35
C ASP A 90 -14.86 -6.75 -23.15
N LEU A 91 -15.02 -5.92 -22.10
CA LEU A 91 -14.30 -6.07 -20.85
C LEU A 91 -14.66 -7.39 -20.18
N ASP A 92 -15.95 -7.70 -20.06
CA ASP A 92 -16.45 -8.94 -19.46
C ASP A 92 -16.14 -10.18 -20.30
N ALA A 93 -15.94 -10.05 -21.61
CA ALA A 93 -15.46 -11.13 -22.45
C ALA A 93 -14.00 -11.48 -22.17
N THR A 94 -13.18 -10.47 -21.85
CA THR A 94 -11.73 -10.57 -21.71
C THR A 94 -11.28 -10.88 -20.29
N TRP A 95 -11.96 -10.29 -19.31
CA TRP A 95 -11.63 -10.31 -17.89
C TRP A 95 -12.71 -11.02 -17.08
N GLU A 96 -12.30 -11.70 -16.02
CA GLU A 96 -13.19 -12.19 -14.97
C GLU A 96 -12.97 -11.35 -13.72
N PHE A 97 -14.06 -10.97 -13.05
CA PHE A 97 -14.03 -10.07 -11.91
C PHE A 97 -14.32 -10.81 -10.61
N GLN A 98 -13.65 -10.37 -9.55
CA GLN A 98 -14.07 -10.73 -8.20
C GLN A 98 -15.44 -10.10 -7.91
N ASN A 99 -16.31 -10.87 -7.24
CA ASN A 99 -17.65 -10.45 -6.86
C ASN A 99 -17.95 -10.90 -5.42
N GLY A 100 -17.19 -10.37 -4.46
CA GLY A 100 -17.33 -10.77 -3.06
C GLY A 100 -16.26 -10.23 -2.11
N PRO A 101 -16.39 -10.55 -0.82
CA PRO A 101 -15.49 -10.07 0.22
C PRO A 101 -14.09 -10.70 0.15
N SER A 102 -13.15 -10.08 0.86
CA SER A 102 -11.79 -10.60 1.06
C SER A 102 -11.31 -10.33 2.48
N GLY A 103 -11.18 -11.40 3.29
CA GLY A 103 -10.95 -11.27 4.73
C GLY A 103 -9.58 -10.74 5.16
N HIS A 104 -8.63 -10.58 4.23
CA HIS A 104 -7.27 -10.08 4.52
C HIS A 104 -7.09 -8.58 4.22
N ILE A 105 -8.12 -7.92 3.67
CA ILE A 105 -8.14 -6.49 3.31
C ILE A 105 -9.39 -5.80 3.88
N LEU A 106 -9.47 -4.48 3.77
CA LEU A 106 -10.59 -3.69 4.27
C LEU A 106 -11.74 -3.51 3.27
N CYS A 107 -11.55 -3.89 2.01
CA CYS A 107 -12.57 -3.75 0.97
C CYS A 107 -13.06 -5.09 0.42
N SER A 108 -14.37 -5.19 0.18
CA SER A 108 -14.91 -6.21 -0.72
C SER A 108 -14.72 -5.77 -2.18
N ARG A 109 -14.70 -6.70 -3.14
CA ARG A 109 -14.40 -6.40 -4.54
C ARG A 109 -15.54 -6.80 -5.45
N TRP A 110 -15.89 -5.91 -6.38
CA TRP A 110 -17.08 -6.04 -7.22
C TRP A 110 -16.85 -5.49 -8.63
N ARG A 111 -17.50 -6.10 -9.63
CA ARG A 111 -17.44 -5.68 -11.03
C ARG A 111 -17.87 -4.23 -11.25
N GLU A 112 -18.85 -3.74 -10.48
CA GLU A 112 -19.40 -2.38 -10.67
C GLU A 112 -18.42 -1.28 -10.26
N ASN A 113 -17.33 -1.62 -9.57
CA ASN A 113 -16.26 -0.68 -9.25
C ASN A 113 -15.17 -0.63 -10.32
N ALA A 114 -15.34 -1.34 -11.43
CA ALA A 114 -14.50 -1.24 -12.63
C ALA A 114 -15.29 -0.53 -13.72
N GLU A 115 -14.87 0.68 -14.08
CA GLU A 115 -15.58 1.52 -15.05
C GLU A 115 -14.66 1.85 -16.23
N LEU A 116 -15.19 1.79 -17.45
CA LEU A 116 -14.51 2.25 -18.64
C LEU A 116 -14.85 3.72 -18.91
N GLU A 117 -13.83 4.56 -19.04
CA GLU A 117 -14.01 5.97 -19.36
C GLU A 117 -12.89 6.45 -20.28
N ASN A 118 -13.24 6.96 -21.48
CA ASN A 118 -12.29 7.60 -22.39
C ASN A 118 -11.08 6.72 -22.81
N GLY A 119 -11.23 5.40 -22.83
CA GLY A 119 -10.14 4.47 -23.13
C GLY A 119 -9.29 4.11 -21.91
N ILE A 120 -9.79 4.32 -20.70
CA ILE A 120 -9.14 4.00 -19.42
C ILE A 120 -10.05 3.05 -18.64
N LEU A 121 -9.47 2.00 -18.07
CA LEU A 121 -10.11 1.19 -17.03
C LEU A 121 -9.84 1.80 -15.66
N ARG A 122 -10.90 2.22 -14.98
CA ARG A 122 -10.85 2.82 -13.64
C ARG A 122 -11.26 1.78 -12.60
N LEU A 123 -10.36 1.41 -11.69
CA LEU A 123 -10.69 0.61 -10.51
C LEU A 123 -10.94 1.56 -9.33
N ILE A 124 -12.21 1.71 -8.95
CA ILE A 124 -12.67 2.77 -8.04
C ILE A 124 -12.79 2.24 -6.61
N GLY A 125 -12.22 2.97 -5.66
CA GLY A 125 -12.47 2.75 -4.23
C GLY A 125 -13.69 3.53 -3.76
N ARG A 126 -14.66 2.87 -3.14
CA ARG A 126 -15.88 3.51 -2.61
C ARG A 126 -16.04 3.21 -1.13
N LYS A 127 -16.34 4.24 -0.35
CA LYS A 127 -16.84 4.08 1.01
C LYS A 127 -18.30 3.62 0.94
N GLU A 128 -18.52 2.33 1.09
CA GLU A 128 -19.83 1.69 1.00
C GLU A 128 -19.77 0.35 1.72
N LYS A 129 -20.75 0.11 2.59
CA LYS A 129 -20.83 -1.15 3.32
C LYS A 129 -21.43 -2.25 2.46
N ARG A 130 -20.58 -3.16 1.96
CA ARG A 130 -21.00 -4.32 1.14
C ARG A 130 -20.14 -5.53 1.46
N GLY A 131 -20.74 -6.73 1.49
CA GLY A 131 -20.03 -7.97 1.81
C GLY A 131 -19.43 -8.03 3.21
N GLY A 132 -19.96 -7.25 4.17
CA GLY A 132 -19.43 -7.18 5.54
C GLY A 132 -18.16 -6.34 5.71
N GLN A 133 -17.79 -5.55 4.70
CA GLN A 133 -16.64 -4.65 4.70
C GLN A 133 -17.10 -3.21 4.46
N GLU A 134 -16.42 -2.21 5.04
CA GLU A 134 -16.82 -0.79 5.00
C GLU A 134 -16.40 -0.08 3.70
N TRP A 135 -15.58 -0.75 2.89
CA TRP A 135 -15.12 -0.27 1.60
C TRP A 135 -15.43 -1.27 0.49
N THR A 136 -15.62 -0.77 -0.73
CA THR A 136 -15.67 -1.57 -1.96
C THR A 136 -14.58 -1.12 -2.94
N ALA A 137 -14.05 -2.06 -3.72
CA ALA A 137 -13.07 -1.82 -4.79
C ALA A 137 -13.32 -2.78 -5.97
N ALA A 138 -12.42 -2.83 -6.95
CA ALA A 138 -12.47 -3.79 -8.04
C ALA A 138 -11.17 -4.61 -8.15
N SER A 139 -11.32 -5.84 -8.63
CA SER A 139 -10.22 -6.74 -8.98
C SER A 139 -10.65 -7.63 -10.12
N CYS A 140 -9.78 -7.79 -11.11
CA CYS A 140 -10.02 -8.64 -12.26
C CYS A 140 -8.76 -9.37 -12.69
N TRP A 141 -8.97 -10.44 -13.46
CA TRP A 141 -7.90 -11.21 -14.08
C TRP A 141 -8.29 -11.63 -15.49
N THR A 142 -7.29 -11.79 -16.36
CA THR A 142 -7.52 -12.24 -17.73
C THR A 142 -8.16 -13.62 -17.70
N LYS A 143 -9.15 -13.90 -18.57
CA LYS A 143 -9.66 -15.29 -18.72
C LYS A 143 -8.64 -16.21 -19.36
N LYS A 144 -7.79 -15.66 -20.24
CA LYS A 144 -6.63 -16.35 -20.80
C LYS A 144 -5.51 -16.45 -19.76
N THR A 145 -4.73 -17.51 -19.88
CA THR A 145 -3.47 -17.67 -19.13
C THR A 145 -2.29 -17.50 -20.08
N PHE A 146 -1.17 -17.08 -19.51
CA PHE A 146 0.07 -16.83 -20.22
C PHE A 146 1.23 -17.45 -19.44
N LYS A 147 2.32 -17.72 -20.15
CA LYS A 147 3.63 -18.09 -19.61
C LYS A 147 4.67 -17.19 -20.29
N TYR A 148 5.93 -17.35 -19.93
CA TYR A 148 7.15 -16.74 -20.49
C TYR A 148 6.89 -15.73 -21.60
N GLY A 149 7.19 -14.48 -21.29
CA GLY A 149 6.83 -13.35 -22.11
C GLY A 149 7.35 -12.06 -21.52
N TYR A 150 7.05 -10.99 -22.23
CA TYR A 150 7.21 -9.64 -21.73
C TYR A 150 5.83 -9.03 -21.50
N TYR A 151 5.59 -8.55 -20.29
CA TYR A 151 4.29 -8.08 -19.81
C TYR A 151 4.41 -6.62 -19.46
N GLU A 152 3.49 -5.79 -19.94
CA GLU A 152 3.42 -4.37 -19.62
C GLU A 152 2.02 -3.98 -19.19
N CYS A 153 1.94 -3.12 -18.19
CA CYS A 153 0.75 -2.40 -17.81
C CYS A 153 1.10 -0.93 -17.66
N ARG A 154 0.35 -0.04 -18.33
CA ARG A 154 0.49 1.40 -18.16
C ARG A 154 -0.64 1.91 -17.28
N TYR A 155 -0.32 2.41 -16.10
CA TYR A 155 -1.32 2.90 -15.16
C TYR A 155 -0.77 3.99 -14.23
N ARG A 156 -1.68 4.63 -13.48
CA ARG A 156 -1.35 5.54 -12.39
C ARG A 156 -2.09 5.12 -11.12
N TYR A 157 -1.52 5.46 -9.97
CA TYR A 157 -2.07 5.04 -8.68
C TYR A 157 -3.31 5.84 -8.30
N LEU A 158 -4.16 5.23 -7.47
CA LEU A 158 -5.14 5.95 -6.68
C LEU A 158 -4.41 6.94 -5.76
N PRO A 159 -4.72 8.25 -5.82
CA PRO A 159 -4.06 9.29 -5.02
C PRO A 159 -4.57 9.28 -3.56
N ALA A 160 -4.33 8.17 -2.85
CA ALA A 160 -4.56 8.04 -1.42
C ALA A 160 -3.69 6.94 -0.81
N THR A 161 -3.26 7.16 0.43
CA THR A 161 -2.62 6.15 1.28
C THR A 161 -3.56 4.99 1.59
N GLY A 162 -3.04 3.91 2.17
CA GLY A 162 -3.86 2.76 2.53
C GLY A 162 -4.33 1.94 1.32
N THR A 163 -3.76 2.19 0.14
CA THR A 163 -4.10 1.49 -1.11
C THR A 163 -2.94 0.63 -1.61
N ASN A 164 -3.28 -0.55 -2.14
CA ASN A 164 -2.39 -1.37 -2.98
C ASN A 164 -2.87 -1.29 -4.42
N ASN A 165 -2.05 -0.70 -5.30
CA ASN A 165 -2.31 -0.48 -6.72
C ASN A 165 -1.57 -1.55 -7.52
N SER A 166 -2.23 -2.68 -7.77
CA SER A 166 -1.51 -3.91 -8.14
C SER A 166 -1.64 -4.31 -9.62
N PHE A 167 -0.51 -4.74 -10.17
CA PHE A 167 -0.38 -5.45 -11.44
C PHE A 167 0.49 -6.69 -11.19
N TRP A 168 -0.08 -7.87 -11.35
CA TRP A 168 0.53 -9.12 -10.89
C TRP A 168 0.11 -10.32 -11.74
N ILE A 169 0.82 -11.43 -11.57
CA ILE A 169 0.57 -12.69 -12.27
C ILE A 169 0.36 -13.78 -11.23
N MET A 170 -0.78 -14.45 -11.28
CA MET A 170 -1.08 -15.55 -10.37
C MET A 170 -1.97 -16.59 -11.06
N ASP A 171 -1.67 -17.85 -10.81
CA ASP A 171 -2.60 -18.93 -11.13
C ASP A 171 -3.79 -18.93 -10.16
N ARG A 172 -4.85 -19.65 -10.53
CA ARG A 172 -6.05 -19.84 -9.70
C ARG A 172 -6.14 -21.23 -9.05
N LEU A 173 -5.02 -21.94 -8.91
CA LEU A 173 -4.98 -23.21 -8.19
C LEU A 173 -5.34 -23.02 -6.72
N PRO A 174 -5.92 -24.04 -6.06
CA PRO A 174 -6.17 -24.01 -4.61
C PRO A 174 -4.89 -23.75 -3.80
N TYR A 175 -5.02 -23.14 -2.63
CA TYR A 175 -3.89 -22.92 -1.71
C TYR A 175 -3.13 -24.23 -1.41
N GLY A 176 -1.80 -24.16 -1.40
CA GLY A 176 -0.93 -25.31 -1.14
C GLY A 176 -0.71 -26.23 -2.36
N SER A 177 -1.44 -26.02 -3.46
CA SER A 177 -1.29 -26.86 -4.66
C SER A 177 0.12 -26.77 -5.24
N GLN A 178 0.62 -27.91 -5.71
CA GLN A 178 1.92 -27.97 -6.36
C GLN A 178 1.95 -27.08 -7.61
N GLY A 179 3.00 -26.29 -7.75
CA GLY A 179 3.16 -25.35 -8.86
C GLY A 179 2.41 -24.03 -8.70
N LYS A 180 1.76 -23.78 -7.55
CA LYS A 180 1.13 -22.50 -7.27
C LYS A 180 2.17 -21.40 -7.00
N PHE A 181 2.11 -20.30 -7.75
CA PHE A 181 3.02 -19.16 -7.60
C PHE A 181 2.33 -17.81 -7.83
N GLU A 182 3.02 -16.75 -7.45
CA GLU A 182 2.62 -15.36 -7.66
C GLU A 182 3.85 -14.53 -8.05
N ILE A 183 3.71 -13.70 -9.08
CA ILE A 183 4.70 -12.69 -9.45
C ILE A 183 4.04 -11.32 -9.36
N ASP A 184 4.47 -10.53 -8.38
CA ASP A 184 4.02 -9.16 -8.22
C ASP A 184 4.93 -8.24 -9.01
N ILE A 185 4.44 -7.81 -10.17
CA ILE A 185 5.17 -6.87 -11.04
C ILE A 185 5.19 -5.50 -10.37
N ASN A 186 4.07 -5.12 -9.77
CA ASN A 186 3.98 -3.98 -8.87
C ASN A 186 2.82 -4.17 -7.88
N GLU A 187 3.13 -4.27 -6.59
CA GLU A 187 2.25 -3.94 -5.47
C GLU A 187 2.54 -2.50 -5.03
N GLY A 188 1.83 -1.55 -5.67
CA GLY A 188 2.17 -0.13 -5.60
C GLY A 188 1.53 0.59 -4.41
N HIS A 189 2.34 1.27 -3.60
CA HIS A 189 1.85 2.08 -2.49
C HIS A 189 2.05 3.57 -2.78
N TYR A 190 0.97 4.34 -2.60
CA TYR A 190 1.01 5.79 -2.73
C TYR A 190 2.01 6.41 -1.72
N PRO A 191 2.83 7.39 -2.12
CA PRO A 191 2.81 8.04 -3.43
C PRO A 191 3.72 7.41 -4.49
N ASN A 192 4.80 6.71 -4.12
CA ASN A 192 5.88 6.39 -5.06
C ASN A 192 6.58 5.05 -4.83
N GLU A 193 6.02 4.17 -3.99
CA GLU A 193 6.61 2.86 -3.72
C GLU A 193 6.12 1.82 -4.74
N ILE A 194 7.06 1.07 -5.28
CA ILE A 194 6.86 -0.11 -6.11
C ILE A 194 7.39 -1.31 -5.33
N SER A 195 6.52 -2.21 -4.88
CA SER A 195 6.93 -3.49 -4.28
C SER A 195 6.87 -4.59 -5.34
N MET A 196 7.96 -5.33 -5.51
CA MET A 196 8.03 -6.46 -6.43
C MET A 196 8.36 -7.73 -5.66
N ASN A 197 7.51 -8.74 -5.77
CA ASN A 197 7.60 -9.95 -4.97
C ASN A 197 7.42 -11.21 -5.83
N LEU A 198 8.01 -12.29 -5.35
CA LEU A 198 7.82 -13.64 -5.84
C LEU A 198 7.34 -14.49 -4.66
N HIS A 199 6.12 -15.00 -4.76
CA HIS A 199 5.56 -15.91 -3.75
C HIS A 199 5.50 -17.34 -4.25
N ASN A 200 6.01 -18.26 -3.43
CA ASN A 200 5.69 -19.66 -3.56
C ASN A 200 4.50 -19.99 -2.68
N TRP A 201 3.46 -20.55 -3.28
CA TRP A 201 2.30 -21.08 -2.55
C TRP A 201 2.22 -22.61 -2.62
N SER A 202 3.21 -23.27 -3.24
CA SER A 202 3.33 -24.72 -3.25
C SER A 202 3.82 -25.20 -1.89
N GLY A 203 3.00 -25.97 -1.18
CA GLY A 203 3.33 -26.42 0.17
C GLY A 203 3.49 -25.26 1.17
N LYS A 204 4.69 -25.11 1.76
CA LYS A 204 4.96 -24.04 2.73
C LYS A 204 5.17 -22.71 2.00
N HIS A 205 4.35 -21.72 2.34
CA HIS A 205 4.47 -20.37 1.81
C HIS A 205 5.82 -19.73 2.15
N TRP A 206 6.40 -19.08 1.15
CA TRP A 206 7.51 -18.15 1.32
C TRP A 206 7.44 -17.05 0.25
N ALA A 207 8.06 -15.92 0.53
CA ALA A 207 8.14 -14.78 -0.37
C ALA A 207 9.57 -14.22 -0.40
N ARG A 208 9.98 -13.71 -1.56
CA ARG A 208 11.18 -12.86 -1.69
C ARG A 208 10.89 -11.72 -2.64
N GLY A 209 11.46 -10.56 -2.38
CA GLY A 209 11.18 -9.38 -3.18
C GLY A 209 12.07 -8.21 -2.85
N SER A 210 11.78 -7.08 -3.46
CA SER A 210 12.41 -5.80 -3.18
C SER A 210 11.38 -4.68 -3.28
N ARG A 211 11.68 -3.57 -2.61
CA ARG A 211 11.02 -2.29 -2.84
C ARG A 211 11.90 -1.42 -3.70
N TRP A 212 11.27 -0.62 -4.55
CA TRP A 212 11.89 0.44 -5.31
C TRP A 212 11.03 1.69 -5.20
N TYR A 213 11.64 2.87 -5.22
CA TYR A 213 10.92 4.14 -5.12
C TYR A 213 11.15 4.94 -6.38
N SER A 214 10.06 5.47 -6.95
CA SER A 214 10.19 6.50 -7.96
C SER A 214 10.64 7.79 -7.25
N GLY A 215 11.82 8.28 -7.63
CA GLY A 215 12.46 9.41 -6.95
C GLY A 215 13.16 9.00 -5.65
N LYS A 216 13.06 9.82 -4.59
CA LYS A 216 13.71 9.52 -3.31
C LYS A 216 12.81 8.61 -2.46
N GLY A 217 13.31 7.42 -2.14
CA GLY A 217 12.77 6.60 -1.06
C GLY A 217 13.14 7.15 0.32
N PRO A 218 12.69 6.50 1.42
CA PRO A 218 13.22 6.80 2.73
C PRO A 218 14.73 6.58 2.72
N GLY A 219 15.49 7.58 3.18
CA GLY A 219 16.92 7.42 3.40
C GLY A 219 17.19 6.25 4.35
N GLN A 220 18.37 5.64 4.24
CA GLN A 220 18.73 4.42 4.99
C GLN A 220 19.98 4.62 5.84
N GLU A 221 20.50 5.84 5.89
CA GLU A 221 21.67 6.17 6.69
C GLU A 221 21.26 6.58 8.10
N GLN A 222 22.22 6.57 9.03
CA GLN A 222 21.97 6.96 10.41
C GLN A 222 21.44 8.40 10.52
N VAL A 223 21.93 9.30 9.69
CA VAL A 223 21.48 10.70 9.67
C VAL A 223 20.00 10.82 9.30
N ASP A 224 19.46 9.92 8.47
CA ASP A 224 18.05 9.94 8.06
C ASP A 224 17.10 9.53 9.18
N ALA A 225 17.59 8.71 10.12
CA ALA A 225 16.82 8.18 11.24
C ALA A 225 16.69 9.17 12.41
N GLY A 226 17.53 10.20 12.46
CA GLY A 226 17.60 11.17 13.54
C GLY A 226 16.88 12.46 13.20
N PHE A 227 16.01 12.91 14.10
CA PHE A 227 15.26 14.16 13.96
C PHE A 227 15.60 15.09 15.12
N GLU A 228 15.84 16.35 14.81
CA GLU A 228 16.12 17.41 15.78
C GLU A 228 15.32 18.67 15.44
N PHE A 229 14.66 19.22 16.46
CA PHE A 229 13.89 20.45 16.38
C PHE A 229 14.30 21.36 17.52
N ILE A 230 15.24 22.26 17.24
CA ILE A 230 15.61 23.35 18.15
C ILE A 230 14.57 24.45 17.98
N LEU A 231 13.96 24.87 19.09
CA LEU A 231 12.85 25.82 19.07
C LEU A 231 13.38 27.25 19.27
N ASP A 232 13.12 28.11 18.30
CA ASP A 232 13.44 29.55 18.39
C ASP A 232 12.82 30.21 19.62
N ARG A 233 11.64 29.71 20.03
CA ARG A 233 10.95 30.10 21.26
C ARG A 233 10.62 28.85 22.06
N PRO A 234 11.10 28.73 23.30
CA PRO A 234 10.71 27.65 24.19
C PRO A 234 9.19 27.55 24.34
N ILE A 235 8.69 26.31 24.36
CA ILE A 235 7.29 26.02 24.65
C ILE A 235 7.13 25.57 26.10
N ALA A 236 6.02 25.96 26.72
CA ALA A 236 5.65 25.55 28.07
C ALA A 236 4.63 24.42 28.02
N ALA A 237 5.06 23.18 28.19
CA ALA A 237 4.25 21.99 27.95
C ALA A 237 4.20 21.07 29.17
N SER A 238 3.04 20.42 29.40
CA SER A 238 2.94 19.27 30.31
C SER A 238 2.92 17.93 29.58
N LYS A 239 2.66 17.95 28.25
CA LYS A 239 2.69 16.76 27.40
C LYS A 239 3.28 17.11 26.04
N LEU A 240 3.97 16.14 25.45
CA LEU A 240 4.33 16.09 24.04
C LEU A 240 3.63 14.90 23.40
N ARG A 241 3.32 14.99 22.11
CA ARG A 241 2.73 13.89 21.36
C ARG A 241 3.34 13.80 19.97
N LEU A 242 3.90 12.65 19.62
CA LEU A 242 4.16 12.30 18.23
C LEU A 242 2.92 11.61 17.68
N ARG A 243 2.43 12.08 16.53
CA ARG A 243 1.38 11.42 15.74
C ARG A 243 1.93 11.05 14.39
N SER A 244 1.56 9.88 13.92
CA SER A 244 1.85 9.47 12.56
C SER A 244 0.72 8.64 12.01
N ARG A 245 0.51 8.83 10.72
CA ARG A 245 -0.46 8.16 9.89
C ARG A 245 0.10 6.86 9.32
N GLU A 246 1.41 6.66 9.41
CA GLU A 246 2.06 5.47 8.89
C GLU A 246 1.48 4.20 9.48
N PRO A 247 1.43 3.13 8.69
CA PRO A 247 0.83 1.88 9.14
C PRO A 247 1.58 1.23 10.29
N MET A 248 2.85 1.58 10.54
CA MET A 248 3.61 1.05 11.65
C MET A 248 4.79 1.97 11.98
N VAL A 249 4.74 2.62 13.14
CA VAL A 249 5.73 3.60 13.59
C VAL A 249 6.71 2.94 14.53
N ARG A 250 7.99 3.31 14.41
CA ARG A 250 9.06 2.85 15.30
C ARG A 250 9.78 4.07 15.84
N ILE A 251 9.81 4.20 17.16
CA ILE A 251 10.57 5.25 17.85
C ILE A 251 11.54 4.56 18.79
N MET A 252 12.83 4.64 18.45
CA MET A 252 13.91 4.12 19.27
C MET A 252 14.06 4.96 20.54
N GLU A 253 14.02 6.27 20.40
CA GLU A 253 14.13 7.20 21.53
C GLU A 253 13.47 8.54 21.17
N PHE A 254 12.71 9.12 22.10
CA PHE A 254 12.02 10.40 22.02
C PHE A 254 12.44 11.26 23.20
N ARG A 255 13.04 12.42 22.91
CA ARG A 255 13.71 13.27 23.89
C ARG A 255 13.19 14.68 23.81
N ALA A 256 13.16 15.32 24.96
CA ALA A 256 12.87 16.73 25.09
C ALA A 256 13.86 17.31 26.08
N PHE A 257 14.35 18.51 25.79
CA PHE A 257 15.37 19.18 26.58
C PHE A 257 14.89 20.57 26.96
N ALA A 258 15.29 21.02 28.16
CA ALA A 258 15.05 22.40 28.58
C ALA A 258 15.78 23.40 27.66
N PRO A 259 15.38 24.68 27.61
CA PRO A 259 16.13 25.72 26.89
C PRO A 259 17.60 25.76 27.33
N SER A 260 18.52 25.71 26.38
CA SER A 260 19.96 25.63 26.65
C SER A 260 20.73 26.64 25.82
N THR A 261 21.61 27.40 26.47
CA THR A 261 22.58 28.28 25.80
C THR A 261 23.88 27.57 25.43
N LYS A 262 24.07 26.34 25.92
CA LYS A 262 25.25 25.50 25.66
C LYS A 262 25.05 24.53 24.49
N GLY A 263 23.92 24.61 23.80
CA GLY A 263 23.51 23.66 22.78
C GLY A 263 22.85 22.40 23.37
N TYR A 264 22.65 21.40 22.50
CA TYR A 264 21.97 20.15 22.81
C TYR A 264 22.86 18.94 22.46
N PRO A 265 22.69 17.79 23.15
CA PRO A 265 23.37 16.55 22.77
C PRO A 265 23.09 16.17 21.32
N SER A 266 24.05 15.54 20.65
CA SER A 266 23.81 14.96 19.32
C SER A 266 22.63 13.97 19.36
N VAL A 267 21.89 13.90 18.25
CA VAL A 267 20.84 12.89 18.10
C VAL A 267 21.44 11.49 18.25
N PHE A 268 22.65 11.27 17.73
CA PHE A 268 23.41 10.05 17.96
C PHE A 268 24.69 10.39 18.73
N PRO A 269 24.65 10.43 20.07
CA PRO A 269 25.80 10.77 20.89
C PRO A 269 26.89 9.70 20.76
N ASN A 270 28.11 10.15 20.49
CA ASN A 270 29.31 9.33 20.48
C ASN A 270 29.96 9.36 21.87
N ALA A 271 30.41 8.21 22.39
CA ALA A 271 31.04 8.10 23.71
C ALA A 271 32.36 8.89 23.85
N ILE A 272 32.98 9.26 22.72
CA ILE A 272 34.25 10.01 22.70
C ILE A 272 34.02 11.53 22.65
N GLU A 273 32.81 11.96 22.25
CA GLU A 273 32.48 13.38 22.09
C GLU A 273 31.81 13.92 23.36
N ALA A 274 32.37 15.00 23.91
CA ALA A 274 31.75 15.72 25.02
C ALA A 274 30.37 16.26 24.59
N GLN A 275 29.31 15.85 25.30
CA GLN A 275 27.95 16.29 25.04
C GLN A 275 27.59 17.45 25.98
N PRO A 276 26.76 18.42 25.54
CA PRO A 276 26.17 19.41 26.44
C PRO A 276 25.43 18.74 27.59
N ASP A 277 25.70 19.19 28.83
CA ASP A 277 25.02 18.71 30.03
C ASP A 277 23.63 19.36 30.14
N VAL A 278 22.67 18.75 29.44
CA VAL A 278 21.27 19.17 29.42
C VAL A 278 20.40 17.94 29.71
N GLU A 279 19.53 18.05 30.72
CA GLU A 279 18.65 16.96 31.13
C GLU A 279 17.68 16.57 29.99
N ASN A 280 17.66 15.28 29.65
CA ASN A 280 16.59 14.69 28.86
C ASN A 280 15.34 14.51 29.74
N LEU A 281 14.39 15.43 29.59
CA LEU A 281 13.14 15.51 30.35
C LEU A 281 12.27 14.26 30.21
N CYS A 282 12.39 13.53 29.10
CA CYS A 282 11.59 12.34 28.84
C CYS A 282 11.95 11.16 29.76
N ARG A 283 13.18 11.08 30.29
CA ARG A 283 13.60 9.96 31.17
C ARG A 283 12.84 9.92 32.49
N ASN A 284 12.32 11.07 32.92
CA ASN A 284 11.54 11.23 34.14
C ASN A 284 10.03 11.35 33.83
N ALA A 285 9.63 11.17 32.57
CA ALA A 285 8.26 11.28 32.12
C ALA A 285 7.55 9.91 32.09
N LYS A 286 6.25 9.94 31.82
CA LYS A 286 5.46 8.73 31.53
C LYS A 286 5.06 8.74 30.06
N ALA A 287 5.32 7.64 29.34
CA ALA A 287 4.79 7.42 28.00
C ALA A 287 3.45 6.67 28.03
N THR A 288 2.59 6.97 27.07
CA THR A 288 1.42 6.17 26.67
C THR A 288 1.35 6.13 25.15
N ALA A 289 0.98 5.01 24.55
CA ALA A 289 0.80 4.90 23.11
C ALA A 289 -0.63 4.51 22.74
N SER A 290 -1.09 4.87 21.53
CA SER A 290 -2.37 4.41 21.01
C SER A 290 -2.39 2.89 20.81
N SER A 291 -1.26 2.31 20.41
CA SER A 291 -1.08 0.87 20.30
C SER A 291 0.37 0.42 20.42
N VAL A 292 0.55 -0.88 20.67
CA VAL A 292 1.85 -1.55 20.77
C VAL A 292 1.79 -2.85 19.96
N TYR A 293 2.80 -3.10 19.11
CA TYR A 293 2.88 -4.30 18.28
C TYR A 293 3.09 -5.58 19.09
N GLU A 294 4.05 -5.56 20.02
CA GLU A 294 4.36 -6.64 20.96
C GLU A 294 4.85 -6.05 22.28
N ALA A 295 4.60 -6.73 23.40
CA ALA A 295 4.91 -6.21 24.75
C ALA A 295 6.38 -5.82 24.97
N LYS A 296 7.33 -6.45 24.27
CA LYS A 296 8.76 -6.09 24.35
C LYS A 296 9.10 -4.72 23.72
N TYR A 297 8.22 -4.20 22.86
CA TYR A 297 8.35 -2.93 22.17
C TYR A 297 7.38 -1.86 22.70
N GLY A 298 7.16 -1.86 24.02
CA GLY A 298 6.27 -0.93 24.70
C GLY A 298 6.67 0.53 24.55
N GLU A 299 5.73 1.42 24.82
CA GLU A 299 5.91 2.87 24.76
C GLU A 299 7.01 3.41 25.69
N ASP A 300 7.26 2.71 26.80
CA ASP A 300 8.32 3.04 27.76
C ASP A 300 9.71 2.97 27.11
N LYS A 301 9.87 2.10 26.11
CA LYS A 301 11.13 1.94 25.37
C LYS A 301 11.50 3.17 24.56
N ALA A 302 10.52 3.99 24.16
CA ALA A 302 10.80 5.23 23.45
C ALA A 302 11.34 6.34 24.36
N ILE A 303 11.39 6.16 25.69
CA ILE A 303 11.86 7.20 26.62
C ILE A 303 12.85 6.64 27.66
N ASP A 304 13.37 5.43 27.46
CA ASP A 304 14.22 4.75 28.44
C ASP A 304 15.70 5.15 28.33
N GLY A 305 16.06 5.95 27.32
CA GLY A 305 17.40 6.47 27.10
C GLY A 305 18.33 5.47 26.42
N LYS A 306 17.84 4.33 25.93
CA LYS A 306 18.67 3.33 25.25
C LYS A 306 18.59 3.50 23.74
N LEU A 307 19.75 3.75 23.15
CA LEU A 307 19.89 3.86 21.70
C LEU A 307 20.29 2.53 21.10
N GLY A 308 19.32 1.63 20.96
CA GLY A 308 19.56 0.33 20.36
C GLY A 308 18.32 -0.23 19.72
N THR A 309 18.48 -0.98 18.63
CA THR A 309 17.38 -1.60 17.91
C THR A 309 16.41 -2.29 18.86
N ASP A 310 16.86 -3.10 19.82
CA ASP A 310 15.97 -3.86 20.69
C ASP A 310 15.22 -3.03 21.75
N SER A 311 15.58 -1.75 21.96
CA SER A 311 14.84 -0.81 22.80
C SER A 311 14.17 0.24 21.91
N ARG A 312 12.91 -0.01 21.54
CA ARG A 312 12.10 0.91 20.75
C ARG A 312 10.63 0.68 21.00
N TRP A 313 9.84 1.74 20.96
CA TRP A 313 8.39 1.61 20.80
C TRP A 313 8.07 1.21 19.36
N VAL A 314 7.13 0.29 19.19
CA VAL A 314 6.58 -0.08 17.88
C VAL A 314 5.06 -0.08 17.94
N SER A 315 4.41 0.75 17.13
CA SER A 315 2.94 0.78 17.04
C SER A 315 2.40 -0.48 16.37
N SER A 316 1.15 -0.83 16.67
CA SER A 316 0.46 -1.94 16.00
C SER A 316 0.20 -1.58 14.53
N SER A 317 0.33 -2.57 13.65
CA SER A 317 -0.05 -2.43 12.23
C SER A 317 -1.55 -2.63 11.96
N LYS A 318 -2.36 -2.74 13.01
CA LYS A 318 -3.81 -2.96 12.92
C LYS A 318 -4.63 -1.67 13.00
N GLU A 319 -3.98 -0.54 13.27
CA GLU A 319 -4.63 0.75 13.51
C GLU A 319 -3.90 1.84 12.71
N ILE A 320 -4.61 2.92 12.37
CA ILE A 320 -4.04 4.14 11.77
C ILE A 320 -3.98 5.21 12.86
N GLY A 321 -3.03 6.14 12.74
CA GLY A 321 -2.94 7.25 13.67
C GLY A 321 -2.22 6.80 14.93
N ALA A 322 -1.03 6.24 14.75
CA ALA A 322 -0.16 5.90 15.85
C ALA A 322 0.17 7.18 16.62
N GLU A 323 -0.13 7.18 17.93
CA GLU A 323 0.19 8.27 18.83
C GLU A 323 1.12 7.77 19.92
N LEU A 324 2.19 8.52 20.19
CA LEU A 324 3.02 8.37 21.38
C LEU A 324 2.93 9.67 22.17
N VAL A 325 2.35 9.62 23.37
CA VAL A 325 2.20 10.75 24.27
C VAL A 325 3.18 10.61 25.43
N VAL A 326 4.04 11.61 25.59
CA VAL A 326 4.95 11.75 26.74
C VAL A 326 4.36 12.79 27.69
N THR A 327 4.08 12.38 28.92
CA THR A 327 3.52 13.24 29.99
C THR A 327 4.59 13.52 31.03
N PHE A 328 4.94 14.80 31.20
CA PHE A 328 5.89 15.23 32.21
C PHE A 328 5.23 15.22 33.61
N PRO A 329 5.99 15.02 34.70
CA PRO A 329 5.46 15.10 36.07
C PRO A 329 4.88 16.47 36.43
N GLU A 330 5.43 17.52 35.82
CA GLU A 330 5.02 18.91 35.97
C GLU A 330 5.17 19.65 34.64
N ARG A 331 4.65 20.87 34.54
CA ARG A 331 4.80 21.69 33.34
C ARG A 331 6.26 22.11 33.17
N ARG A 332 6.87 21.79 32.02
CA ARG A 332 8.28 22.09 31.71
C ARG A 332 8.40 23.09 30.57
N GLN A 333 9.50 23.86 30.60
CA GLN A 333 9.97 24.57 29.43
C GLN A 333 10.74 23.59 28.54
N VAL A 334 10.44 23.56 27.25
CA VAL A 334 11.11 22.72 26.24
C VAL A 334 11.71 23.64 25.19
N GLY A 335 13.02 23.53 24.97
CA GLY A 335 13.75 24.28 23.95
C GLY A 335 14.25 23.43 22.78
N CYS A 336 14.30 22.10 22.94
CA CYS A 336 14.62 21.18 21.86
C CYS A 336 13.85 19.87 22.01
N ILE A 337 13.43 19.31 20.89
CA ILE A 337 12.85 17.97 20.79
C ILE A 337 13.69 17.17 19.81
N GLN A 338 14.03 15.94 20.16
CA GLN A 338 14.73 15.01 19.29
C GLN A 338 14.02 13.67 19.29
N PHE A 339 14.06 12.95 18.18
CA PHE A 339 13.73 11.53 18.21
C PHE A 339 14.52 10.73 17.19
N ILE A 340 14.65 9.43 17.43
CA ILE A 340 15.24 8.47 16.51
C ILE A 340 14.15 7.51 16.06
N SER A 341 14.01 7.33 14.75
CA SER A 341 12.99 6.46 14.16
C SER A 341 13.59 5.30 13.37
N GLY A 342 12.80 4.23 13.23
CA GLY A 342 13.19 3.04 12.51
C GLY A 342 13.99 2.07 13.37
N TRP A 343 14.73 1.19 12.70
CA TRP A 343 15.59 0.19 13.34
C TRP A 343 16.81 -0.14 12.47
N GLN A 344 17.89 -0.60 13.09
CA GLN A 344 19.12 -0.96 12.37
C GLN A 344 19.10 -2.43 11.93
N GLN A 345 19.35 -2.65 10.65
CA GLN A 345 19.57 -3.96 10.03
C GLN A 345 20.97 -3.99 9.40
N GLY A 346 21.94 -4.53 10.15
CA GLY A 346 23.35 -4.37 9.77
C GLY A 346 23.71 -2.89 9.77
N ASN A 347 24.22 -2.38 8.64
CA ASN A 347 24.61 -0.97 8.51
C ASN A 347 23.47 -0.06 8.00
N ALA A 348 22.30 -0.61 7.65
CA ALA A 348 21.19 0.15 7.10
C ALA A 348 20.11 0.44 8.15
N TRP A 349 19.52 1.62 8.10
CA TRP A 349 18.30 1.95 8.82
C TRP A 349 17.08 1.61 8.00
N ARG A 350 16.08 1.03 8.66
CA ARG A 350 14.84 0.52 8.07
C ARG A 350 13.64 1.15 8.75
N ASP A 351 12.56 1.33 7.98
CA ASP A 351 11.27 1.79 8.47
C ASP A 351 11.36 3.11 9.26
N ILE A 352 12.21 4.03 8.80
CA ILE A 352 12.30 5.40 9.32
C ILE A 352 11.02 6.13 8.98
N VAL A 353 10.37 6.73 9.98
CA VAL A 353 9.14 7.49 9.79
C VAL A 353 9.35 8.65 8.80
N GLN A 354 8.48 8.72 7.80
CA GLN A 354 8.42 9.73 6.75
C GLN A 354 7.22 10.69 6.96
N ASP A 355 6.17 10.28 7.66
CA ASP A 355 4.99 11.10 7.97
C ASP A 355 4.79 11.24 9.48
N PHE A 356 4.93 12.44 10.02
CA PHE A 356 4.64 12.71 11.44
C PHE A 356 4.33 14.18 11.72
N ASN A 357 3.64 14.39 12.85
CA ASN A 357 3.49 15.67 13.54
C ASN A 357 3.89 15.52 15.00
N ILE A 358 4.59 16.50 15.55
CA ILE A 358 4.78 16.65 17.00
C ILE A 358 3.89 17.79 17.50
N ASP A 359 3.07 17.49 18.50
CA ASP A 359 2.23 18.46 19.19
C ASP A 359 2.67 18.59 20.67
N TYR A 360 2.27 19.68 21.31
CA TYR A 360 2.42 19.90 22.74
C TYR A 360 1.10 20.35 23.38
N TRP A 361 0.91 20.00 24.65
CA TRP A 361 -0.24 20.46 25.43
C TRP A 361 0.12 21.76 26.16
N ASP A 362 -0.56 22.86 25.80
CA ASP A 362 -0.30 24.20 26.36
C ASP A 362 -1.00 24.45 27.71
N GLY A 363 -1.74 23.47 28.22
CA GLY A 363 -2.57 23.57 29.42
C GLY A 363 -4.07 23.52 29.11
N ALA A 364 -4.48 23.86 27.89
CA ALA A 364 -5.87 23.89 27.45
C ALA A 364 -6.13 23.04 26.20
N MET A 365 -5.21 23.04 25.24
CA MET A 365 -5.36 22.30 23.99
C MET A 365 -4.02 21.83 23.41
N TRP A 366 -4.11 20.92 22.43
CA TRP A 366 -2.96 20.52 21.63
C TRP A 366 -2.61 21.61 20.63
N GLN A 367 -1.34 22.00 20.61
CA GLN A 367 -0.75 22.92 19.65
C GLN A 367 0.34 22.19 18.88
N GLN A 368 0.47 22.45 17.58
CA GLN A 368 1.59 21.90 16.81
C GLN A 368 2.91 22.54 17.25
N VAL A 369 3.95 21.74 17.45
CA VAL A 369 5.31 22.26 17.65
C VAL A 369 5.80 22.84 16.32
N PRO A 370 6.20 24.13 16.26
CA PRO A 370 6.65 24.76 15.03
C PRO A 370 7.77 23.98 14.34
N GLY A 371 7.62 23.68 13.05
CA GLY A 371 8.62 22.98 12.24
C GLY A 371 8.78 21.48 12.53
N ALA A 372 8.18 20.95 13.60
CA ALA A 372 8.31 19.54 13.98
C ALA A 372 7.28 18.64 13.29
N SER A 373 7.32 18.63 11.96
CA SER A 373 6.50 17.76 11.12
C SER A 373 7.21 17.41 9.82
N ARG A 374 6.92 16.24 9.26
CA ARG A 374 7.38 15.80 7.94
C ARG A 374 6.21 15.19 7.20
N ASN A 375 6.02 15.56 5.93
CA ASN A 375 4.85 15.17 5.11
C ASN A 375 3.50 15.41 5.81
N GLY A 376 3.46 16.40 6.71
CA GLY A 376 2.26 16.87 7.38
C GLY A 376 1.18 17.21 6.35
N LEU A 377 -0.07 17.14 6.79
CA LEU A 377 -1.35 17.25 6.08
C LEU A 377 -1.49 18.22 4.87
N ASP A 378 -0.48 19.02 4.52
CA ASP A 378 -0.54 20.09 3.50
C ASP A 378 0.65 20.18 2.52
N SER A 379 1.63 19.25 2.49
CA SER A 379 2.79 19.38 1.57
C SER A 379 2.64 18.61 0.24
N ASP A 380 1.81 19.13 -0.67
CA ASP A 380 1.72 18.73 -2.10
C ASP A 380 2.85 19.40 -2.94
N GLU A 381 4.09 19.44 -2.44
CA GLU A 381 5.18 20.23 -3.07
C GLU A 381 6.04 19.49 -4.11
N SER A 382 5.81 18.20 -4.40
CA SER A 382 6.48 17.58 -5.56
C SER A 382 5.64 17.78 -6.82
N THR A 383 5.87 18.87 -7.54
CA THR A 383 5.35 19.08 -8.92
C THR A 383 5.98 18.14 -9.95
N ASP A 384 6.87 17.22 -9.55
CA ASP A 384 7.42 16.20 -10.43
C ASP A 384 6.63 14.89 -10.34
N GLY A 385 6.27 14.32 -11.49
CA GLY A 385 5.73 12.96 -11.58
C GLY A 385 6.75 11.88 -11.18
N LYS A 386 7.88 12.24 -10.57
CA LYS A 386 8.89 11.29 -10.11
C LYS A 386 8.62 10.87 -8.67
N ASN A 387 8.10 11.73 -7.79
CA ASN A 387 7.84 11.35 -6.39
C ASN A 387 6.35 11.09 -6.09
N ASN A 388 5.47 11.11 -7.10
CA ASN A 388 4.06 10.78 -6.95
C ASN A 388 3.48 10.11 -8.21
N LEU A 389 3.39 8.78 -8.17
CA LEU A 389 2.93 7.89 -9.24
C LEU A 389 1.40 7.96 -9.49
N SER A 390 0.67 8.79 -8.76
CA SER A 390 -0.75 9.08 -9.05
C SER A 390 -0.93 10.24 -10.04
N LYS A 391 0.08 11.10 -10.23
CA LYS A 391 -0.03 12.32 -11.03
C LYS A 391 0.17 12.06 -12.53
N SER A 392 0.78 10.95 -12.91
CA SER A 392 1.09 10.60 -14.30
C SER A 392 1.01 9.09 -14.52
N PHE A 393 0.75 8.67 -15.76
CA PHE A 393 0.75 7.26 -16.14
C PHE A 393 2.17 6.77 -16.39
N HIS A 394 2.50 5.61 -15.80
CA HIS A 394 3.81 4.97 -15.90
C HIS A 394 3.68 3.53 -16.40
N VAL A 395 4.74 3.02 -17.02
CA VAL A 395 4.80 1.64 -17.52
C VAL A 395 5.50 0.76 -16.50
N TYR A 396 4.76 -0.20 -15.96
CA TYR A 396 5.26 -1.26 -15.09
C TYR A 396 5.35 -2.54 -15.92
N SER A 397 6.51 -3.19 -15.92
CA SER A 397 6.71 -4.33 -16.81
C SER A 397 7.64 -5.40 -16.27
N LEU A 398 7.49 -6.60 -16.84
CA LEU A 398 8.21 -7.80 -16.45
C LEU A 398 8.68 -8.54 -17.70
N LEU A 399 9.98 -8.82 -17.79
CA LEU A 399 10.48 -9.92 -18.61
C LEU A 399 10.47 -11.18 -17.75
N TRP A 400 9.60 -12.12 -18.09
CA TRP A 400 9.51 -13.43 -17.47
C TRP A 400 10.03 -14.47 -18.45
N ASN A 401 11.15 -15.13 -18.10
CA ASN A 401 11.68 -16.24 -18.86
C ASN A 401 11.99 -17.42 -17.94
N GLU A 402 12.58 -18.49 -18.48
CA GLU A 402 12.89 -19.71 -17.73
C GLU A 402 13.95 -19.51 -16.63
N GLU A 403 14.85 -18.54 -16.79
CA GLU A 403 16.02 -18.34 -15.94
C GLU A 403 15.82 -17.23 -14.89
N GLU A 404 15.15 -16.14 -15.26
CA GLU A 404 15.01 -14.95 -14.44
C GLU A 404 13.69 -14.19 -14.66
N LEU A 405 13.39 -13.33 -13.68
CA LEU A 405 12.35 -12.33 -13.69
C LEU A 405 13.03 -10.95 -13.63
N VAL A 406 12.86 -10.13 -14.66
CA VAL A 406 13.42 -8.78 -14.73
C VAL A 406 12.28 -7.77 -14.71
N HIS A 407 12.22 -6.97 -13.65
CA HIS A 407 11.20 -5.94 -13.46
C HIS A 407 11.72 -4.62 -14.00
N TYR A 408 10.87 -3.88 -14.70
CA TYR A 408 11.18 -2.55 -15.22
C TYR A 408 10.12 -1.54 -14.86
N PHE A 409 10.56 -0.30 -14.67
CA PHE A 409 9.73 0.88 -14.54
C PHE A 409 10.14 1.89 -15.60
N ASP A 410 9.18 2.32 -16.43
CA ASP A 410 9.41 3.20 -17.59
C ASP A 410 10.60 2.77 -18.45
N GLY A 411 10.65 1.46 -18.74
CA GLY A 411 11.69 0.82 -19.56
C GLY A 411 13.05 0.61 -18.88
N LYS A 412 13.23 1.03 -17.62
CA LYS A 412 14.49 0.87 -16.87
C LYS A 412 14.41 -0.34 -15.92
N PRO A 413 15.42 -1.24 -15.91
CA PRO A 413 15.40 -2.37 -14.99
C PRO A 413 15.57 -1.87 -13.55
N ILE A 414 14.67 -2.29 -12.66
CA ILE A 414 14.66 -1.90 -11.24
C ILE A 414 14.92 -3.07 -10.30
N TYR A 415 14.68 -4.31 -10.74
CA TYR A 415 14.93 -5.51 -9.95
C TYR A 415 15.08 -6.76 -10.80
N ARG A 416 15.94 -7.67 -10.34
CA ARG A 416 16.18 -8.98 -10.95
C ARG A 416 16.10 -10.05 -9.89
N THR A 417 15.43 -11.14 -10.21
CA THR A 417 15.42 -12.33 -9.37
C THR A 417 15.46 -13.58 -10.23
N LYS A 418 16.07 -14.64 -9.73
CA LYS A 418 16.09 -15.94 -10.43
C LYS A 418 14.66 -16.47 -10.56
N ASN A 419 14.33 -17.15 -11.64
CA ASN A 419 13.08 -17.87 -11.77
C ASN A 419 13.28 -19.32 -11.30
N ASP A 420 12.88 -19.61 -10.05
CA ASP A 420 13.00 -20.96 -9.48
C ASP A 420 11.68 -21.75 -9.50
N ILE A 421 10.53 -21.07 -9.71
CA ILE A 421 9.21 -21.66 -9.44
C ILE A 421 8.12 -21.30 -10.46
N CYS A 422 8.29 -20.25 -11.26
CA CYS A 422 7.27 -19.75 -12.17
C CYS A 422 7.38 -20.42 -13.54
N HIS A 423 6.96 -21.68 -13.62
CA HIS A 423 7.05 -22.50 -14.84
C HIS A 423 5.67 -22.92 -15.40
N GLY A 424 4.57 -22.59 -14.71
CA GLY A 424 3.20 -22.84 -15.19
C GLY A 424 2.60 -21.63 -15.92
N PRO A 425 1.55 -21.82 -16.72
CA PRO A 425 0.74 -20.70 -17.21
C PRO A 425 -0.09 -20.09 -16.07
N ALA A 426 -0.27 -18.77 -16.07
CA ALA A 426 -0.96 -18.02 -15.03
C ALA A 426 -1.77 -16.85 -15.63
N HIS A 427 -2.73 -16.33 -14.86
CA HIS A 427 -3.53 -15.18 -15.26
C HIS A 427 -2.79 -13.88 -14.95
N VAL A 428 -3.09 -12.83 -15.72
CA VAL A 428 -2.67 -11.47 -15.41
C VAL A 428 -3.77 -10.79 -14.62
N TRP A 429 -3.41 -10.11 -13.54
CA TRP A 429 -4.34 -9.50 -12.60
C TRP A 429 -4.13 -7.99 -12.50
N LEU A 430 -5.25 -7.27 -12.36
CA LEU A 430 -5.31 -5.87 -11.95
C LEU A 430 -6.17 -5.81 -10.69
N SER A 431 -5.67 -5.21 -9.62
CA SER A 431 -6.43 -5.12 -8.37
C SER A 431 -6.16 -3.82 -7.63
N LEU A 432 -7.25 -3.20 -7.17
CA LEU A 432 -7.20 -2.21 -6.12
C LEU A 432 -7.56 -2.89 -4.80
N ALA A 433 -6.67 -2.79 -3.81
CA ALA A 433 -6.94 -3.21 -2.44
C ALA A 433 -6.86 -2.02 -1.49
N ILE A 434 -7.67 -2.05 -0.44
CA ILE A 434 -7.64 -1.06 0.64
C ILE A 434 -7.21 -1.78 1.91
N MET A 435 -6.13 -1.33 2.54
CA MET A 435 -5.49 -2.01 3.66
C MET A 435 -4.91 -1.00 4.63
N ILE A 436 -5.29 -1.15 5.91
CA ILE A 436 -4.78 -0.35 7.03
C ILE A 436 -3.24 -0.36 7.12
N ARG A 437 -2.64 -1.49 6.74
CA ARG A 437 -1.18 -1.72 6.79
C ARG A 437 -0.40 -0.96 5.73
N LEU A 438 -1.06 -0.23 4.83
CA LEU A 438 -0.45 0.56 3.76
C LEU A 438 -0.61 2.07 3.98
N GLY A 439 -0.97 2.45 5.21
CA GLY A 439 -1.19 3.82 5.64
C GLY A 439 -2.66 4.14 5.87
N PRO A 440 -2.97 5.43 6.09
CA PRO A 440 -4.30 5.87 6.44
C PRO A 440 -5.32 5.55 5.36
N VAL A 441 -6.47 5.09 5.81
CA VAL A 441 -7.68 4.94 5.03
C VAL A 441 -8.65 5.98 5.57
N THR A 442 -8.85 7.04 4.80
CA THR A 442 -9.75 8.14 5.12
C THR A 442 -10.84 8.25 4.07
N ASP A 443 -11.88 9.02 4.36
CA ASP A 443 -13.00 9.25 3.44
C ASP A 443 -12.57 9.93 2.13
N GLU A 444 -11.39 10.55 2.09
CA GLU A 444 -10.79 11.11 0.87
C GLU A 444 -10.56 10.07 -0.23
N LEU A 445 -10.51 8.78 0.12
CA LEU A 445 -10.39 7.69 -0.84
C LEU A 445 -11.67 7.52 -1.69
N HIS A 446 -12.85 7.84 -1.13
CA HIS A 446 -14.14 7.61 -1.79
C HIS A 446 -14.20 8.26 -3.17
N GLY A 447 -14.48 7.46 -4.20
CA GLY A 447 -14.64 7.90 -5.59
C GLY A 447 -13.34 8.06 -6.36
N LYS A 448 -12.17 7.90 -5.72
CA LYS A 448 -10.87 7.89 -6.40
C LYS A 448 -10.58 6.52 -7.01
N SER A 449 -9.69 6.47 -8.00
CA SER A 449 -9.39 5.25 -8.75
C SER A 449 -7.92 5.04 -9.04
N MET A 450 -7.52 3.77 -9.13
CA MET A 450 -6.37 3.34 -9.91
C MET A 450 -6.82 3.34 -11.38
N ASP A 451 -6.08 4.03 -12.25
CA ASP A 451 -6.47 4.22 -13.65
C ASP A 451 -5.48 3.52 -14.57
N VAL A 452 -5.99 2.62 -15.41
CA VAL A 452 -5.21 1.76 -16.30
C VAL A 452 -5.47 2.14 -17.76
N ASP A 453 -4.41 2.47 -18.49
CA ASP A 453 -4.47 2.84 -19.92
C ASP A 453 -4.37 1.63 -20.84
N TYR A 454 -3.46 0.69 -20.57
CA TYR A 454 -3.39 -0.56 -21.34
C TYR A 454 -2.72 -1.68 -20.57
N VAL A 455 -2.99 -2.92 -21.02
CA VAL A 455 -2.19 -4.11 -20.73
C VAL A 455 -1.74 -4.73 -22.04
N ARG A 456 -0.46 -5.08 -22.16
CA ARG A 456 0.11 -5.72 -23.36
C ARG A 456 1.06 -6.84 -22.98
N ILE A 457 1.04 -7.91 -23.78
CA ILE A 457 1.86 -9.10 -23.56
C ILE A 457 2.45 -9.54 -24.88
N TRP A 458 3.77 -9.73 -24.89
CA TRP A 458 4.51 -10.27 -26.03
C TRP A 458 5.12 -11.63 -25.66
N GLN A 459 5.17 -12.53 -26.63
CA GLN A 459 5.83 -13.82 -26.49
C GLN A 459 6.91 -13.99 -27.55
N GLN A 460 7.96 -14.72 -27.19
CA GLN A 460 9.08 -14.99 -28.08
C GLN A 460 8.71 -16.10 -29.08
N GLY A 461 9.11 -15.94 -30.34
CA GLY A 461 8.85 -16.92 -31.41
C GLY A 461 7.98 -16.39 -32.55
N GLU A 462 7.78 -17.23 -33.58
CA GLU A 462 6.94 -16.89 -34.73
C GLU A 462 5.46 -17.03 -34.37
N ARG A 463 4.62 -16.11 -34.88
CA ARG A 463 3.16 -16.16 -34.69
C ARG A 463 2.64 -17.44 -35.34
N LEU A 464 2.16 -18.40 -34.55
CA LEU A 464 1.44 -19.56 -35.09
C LEU A 464 0.21 -19.00 -35.83
N GLN A 465 0.14 -19.25 -37.14
CA GLN A 465 -0.89 -18.74 -38.04
C GLN A 465 -2.27 -19.31 -37.72
#